data_AF-A0A7Z8ZYZ6-F1
#
_entry.id   AF-A0A7Z8ZYZ6-F1
#
_cell.length_a   1.000
_cell.length_b   1.000
_cell.length_c   1.000
_cell.angle_alpha   90.00
_cell.angle_beta   90.00
_cell.angle_gamma   90.00
#
_symmetry.space_group_name_H-M   'P 1'
#
loop_
_entity.id
_entity.type
_entity.pdbx_description
1 polymer ?
#
loop_
_entity_poly.entity_id
_entity_poly.type
_entity_poly.pdbx_seq_one_letter_code
_entity_poly.pdbx_strand_id
1 'polypeptide(L)'
;MVKRRIRNVIKQVFLSEEENQKLLNRMKQDGFSNFSRFARKQLLKPDFETWLVSFPEYQTLTNRLLFIGRTINSIAKSATQFGKISPQDLMELGQLMEELVEHVEKQIREDKQRVAKK
;
A
#
# COMPACT_ATOMS: atom_id res chain seq x y z
N MET A 1 0.33 -23.10 -47.68
CA MET A 1 0.44 -23.50 -46.25
C MET A 1 0.48 -22.25 -45.39
N VAL A 2 -0.50 -22.04 -44.51
CA VAL A 2 -0.50 -20.90 -43.58
C VAL A 2 0.61 -21.15 -42.54
N LYS A 3 1.70 -20.36 -42.60
CA LYS A 3 2.79 -20.43 -41.61
C LYS A 3 2.21 -20.12 -40.23
N ARG A 4 2.08 -21.15 -39.38
CA ARG A 4 1.65 -20.98 -37.99
C ARG A 4 2.75 -20.23 -37.24
N ARG A 5 2.43 -19.06 -36.69
CA ARG A 5 3.36 -18.28 -35.86
C ARG A 5 3.56 -19.03 -34.54
N ILE A 6 4.83 -19.19 -34.14
CA ILE A 6 5.19 -19.75 -32.82
C ILE A 6 4.62 -18.88 -31.68
N ARG A 7 4.50 -17.56 -31.90
CA ARG A 7 3.92 -16.60 -30.95
C ARG A 7 2.65 -16.01 -31.54
N ASN A 8 1.52 -16.66 -31.27
CA ASN A 8 0.21 -16.34 -31.83
C ASN A 8 -0.70 -15.55 -30.87
N VAL A 9 -0.41 -15.53 -29.57
CA VAL A 9 -1.18 -14.75 -28.59
C VAL A 9 -0.77 -13.28 -28.64
N ILE A 10 -1.74 -12.40 -28.88
CA ILE A 10 -1.56 -10.94 -28.92
C ILE A 10 -1.93 -10.35 -27.55
N LYS A 11 -1.12 -9.39 -27.08
CA LYS A 11 -1.43 -8.52 -25.94
C LYS A 11 -1.34 -7.08 -26.41
N GLN A 12 -2.35 -6.27 -26.10
CA GLN A 12 -2.41 -4.86 -26.48
C GLN A 12 -2.20 -4.00 -25.24
N VAL A 13 -1.46 -2.90 -25.40
CA VAL A 13 -1.22 -1.89 -24.36
C VAL A 13 -1.45 -0.54 -25.02
N PHE A 14 -2.36 0.25 -24.45
CA PHE A 14 -2.66 1.60 -24.90
C PHE A 14 -1.80 2.58 -24.12
N LEU A 15 -1.17 3.51 -24.83
CA LEU A 15 -0.26 4.52 -24.27
C LEU A 15 -0.70 5.89 -24.76
N SER A 16 -0.54 6.89 -23.91
CA SER A 16 -0.51 8.30 -24.33
C SER A 16 0.72 8.57 -25.21
N GLU A 17 0.72 9.69 -25.92
CA GLU A 17 1.87 10.09 -26.74
C GLU A 17 3.14 10.28 -25.90
N GLU A 18 3.01 10.84 -24.69
CA GLU A 18 4.13 11.01 -23.77
C GLU A 18 4.71 9.67 -23.29
N GLU A 19 3.85 8.70 -22.96
CA GLU A 19 4.28 7.36 -22.56
C GLU A 19 4.95 6.62 -23.73
N ASN A 20 4.42 6.77 -24.95
CA ASN A 20 5.02 6.20 -26.15
C ASN A 20 6.42 6.79 -26.42
N GLN A 21 6.59 8.10 -26.27
CA GLN A 21 7.90 8.74 -26.43
C GLN A 21 8.91 8.25 -25.38
N LYS A 22 8.49 8.12 -24.11
CA LYS A 22 9.31 7.55 -23.03
C LYS A 22 9.70 6.10 -23.33
N LEU A 23 8.75 5.28 -23.79
CA LEU A 23 8.97 3.90 -24.19
C LEU A 23 10.00 3.80 -25.32
N LEU A 24 9.84 4.58 -26.39
CA LEU A 24 10.76 4.58 -27.53
C LEU A 24 12.17 5.01 -27.14
N ASN A 25 12.30 6.01 -26.28
CA ASN A 25 13.61 6.44 -25.76
C ASN A 25 14.28 5.32 -24.95
N ARG A 26 13.51 4.63 -24.09
CA ARG A 26 14.03 3.50 -23.31
C ARG A 26 14.41 2.30 -24.18
N MET A 27 13.61 2.02 -25.22
CA MET A 27 13.93 0.99 -26.21
C MET A 27 15.25 1.30 -26.94
N LYS A 28 15.46 2.56 -27.34
CA LYS A 28 16.72 2.99 -27.97
C LYS A 28 17.92 2.83 -27.03
N GLN A 29 17.78 3.25 -25.77
CA GLN A 29 18.83 3.10 -24.75
C GLN A 29 19.21 1.63 -24.52
N ASP A 30 18.23 0.73 -24.46
CA ASP A 30 18.44 -0.70 -24.25
C ASP A 30 18.83 -1.46 -25.55
N GLY A 31 18.94 -0.77 -26.69
CA GLY A 31 19.34 -1.35 -27.99
C GLY A 31 18.26 -2.17 -28.71
N PHE A 32 16.98 -1.89 -28.48
CA PHE A 32 15.85 -2.59 -29.10
C PHE A 32 15.18 -1.77 -30.20
N SER A 33 15.06 -2.37 -31.39
CA SER A 33 14.29 -1.82 -32.52
C SER A 33 12.86 -2.35 -32.62
N ASN A 34 12.52 -3.41 -31.87
CA ASN A 34 11.23 -4.09 -31.95
C ASN A 34 10.54 -4.13 -30.58
N PHE A 35 9.35 -3.51 -30.50
CA PHE A 35 8.57 -3.44 -29.26
C PHE A 35 8.20 -4.84 -28.73
N SER A 36 7.75 -5.75 -29.60
CA SER A 36 7.37 -7.11 -29.16
C SER A 36 8.54 -7.89 -28.55
N ARG A 37 9.78 -7.66 -28.97
CA ARG A 37 10.99 -8.24 -28.36
C ARG A 37 11.32 -7.55 -27.04
N PHE A 38 11.28 -6.21 -27.02
CA PHE A 38 11.51 -5.42 -25.81
C PHE A 38 10.53 -5.79 -24.70
N ALA A 39 9.23 -5.77 -24.99
CA ALA A 39 8.16 -6.10 -24.04
C ALA A 39 8.34 -7.51 -23.46
N ARG A 40 8.64 -8.52 -24.29
CA ARG A 40 8.91 -9.88 -23.80
C ARG A 40 10.14 -9.93 -22.90
N LYS A 41 11.21 -9.22 -23.24
CA LYS A 41 12.41 -9.17 -22.38
C LYS A 41 12.08 -8.50 -21.03
N GLN A 42 11.33 -7.41 -21.01
CA GLN A 42 11.03 -6.72 -19.75
C GLN A 42 9.98 -7.45 -18.90
N LEU A 43 8.94 -8.02 -19.51
CA LEU A 43 7.83 -8.66 -18.81
C LEU A 43 8.12 -10.11 -18.38
N LEU A 44 8.98 -10.82 -19.11
CA LEU A 44 9.27 -12.24 -18.88
C LEU A 44 10.71 -12.45 -18.38
N LYS A 45 11.37 -11.38 -17.91
CA LYS A 45 12.67 -11.50 -17.26
C LYS A 45 12.51 -12.42 -16.05
N PRO A 46 13.29 -13.52 -15.94
CA PRO A 46 13.22 -14.40 -14.77
C PRO A 46 13.58 -13.65 -13.49
N ASP A 47 14.47 -12.67 -13.58
CA ASP A 47 14.92 -11.83 -12.47
C ASP A 47 14.10 -10.53 -12.36
N PHE A 48 12.81 -10.55 -12.74
CA PHE A 48 11.93 -9.41 -12.55
C PHE A 48 11.66 -9.25 -11.04
N GLU A 49 12.51 -8.47 -10.37
CA GLU A 49 12.38 -8.18 -8.95
C GLU A 49 11.12 -7.34 -8.69
N THR A 50 10.04 -8.00 -8.28
CA THR A 50 8.88 -7.33 -7.69
C THR A 50 9.13 -7.13 -6.20
N TRP A 51 9.31 -5.89 -5.81
CA TRP A 51 9.38 -5.53 -4.40
C TRP A 51 7.96 -5.44 -3.85
N LEU A 52 7.53 -6.49 -3.13
CA LEU A 52 6.32 -6.42 -2.33
C LEU A 52 6.65 -5.72 -1.01
N VAL A 53 6.37 -4.43 -0.92
CA VAL A 53 6.49 -3.68 0.34
C VAL A 53 5.21 -3.91 1.14
N SER A 54 5.34 -4.58 2.27
CA SER A 54 4.25 -4.80 3.21
C SER A 54 4.72 -4.52 4.63
N PHE A 55 3.76 -4.18 5.49
CA PHE A 55 3.97 -3.68 6.85
C PHE A 55 3.17 -4.51 7.88
N PRO A 56 3.26 -5.86 7.86
CA PRO A 56 2.47 -6.72 8.74
C PRO A 56 2.68 -6.44 10.23
N GLU A 57 3.86 -5.96 10.62
CA GLU A 57 4.21 -5.57 11.99
C GLU A 57 3.29 -4.46 12.56
N TYR A 58 2.65 -3.66 11.71
CA TYR A 58 1.75 -2.59 12.13
C TYR A 58 0.30 -3.06 12.18
N GLN A 59 -0.02 -4.26 11.69
CA GLN A 59 -1.40 -4.75 11.60
C GLN A 59 -2.09 -4.74 12.97
N THR A 60 -1.41 -5.20 14.02
CA THR A 60 -1.93 -5.19 15.38
C THR A 60 -2.21 -3.77 15.87
N LEU A 61 -1.28 -2.84 15.65
CA LEU A 61 -1.45 -1.44 16.03
C LEU A 61 -2.64 -0.84 15.27
N THR A 62 -2.68 -0.97 13.94
CA THR A 62 -3.77 -0.47 13.10
C THR A 62 -5.13 -0.99 13.55
N ASN A 63 -5.24 -2.29 13.85
CA ASN A 63 -6.49 -2.87 14.35
C ASN A 63 -6.90 -2.26 15.69
N ARG A 64 -5.96 -2.01 16.61
CA ARG A 64 -6.27 -1.38 17.90
C ARG A 64 -6.68 0.09 17.74
N LEU A 65 -5.99 0.84 16.89
CA LEU A 65 -6.34 2.22 16.54
C LEU A 65 -7.75 2.31 15.93
N LEU A 66 -8.09 1.38 15.02
CA LEU A 66 -9.42 1.30 14.44
C LEU A 66 -10.50 1.01 15.49
N PHE A 67 -10.21 0.13 16.45
CA PHE A 67 -11.12 -0.13 17.57
C PHE A 67 -11.37 1.14 18.40
N ILE A 68 -10.29 1.81 18.83
CA ILE A 68 -10.37 3.06 19.60
C ILE A 68 -11.20 4.11 18.84
N GLY A 69 -10.89 4.34 17.56
CA GLY A 69 -11.62 5.30 16.74
C GLY A 69 -13.11 4.98 16.57
N ARG A 70 -13.47 3.68 16.46
CA ARG A 70 -14.87 3.25 16.41
C ARG A 70 -15.61 3.53 17.71
N THR A 71 -14.97 3.27 18.85
CA THR A 71 -15.57 3.52 20.17
C THR A 71 -15.78 5.01 20.41
N ILE A 72 -14.79 5.85 20.10
CA ILE A 72 -14.92 7.32 20.17
C ILE A 72 -16.06 7.83 19.29
N ASN A 73 -16.17 7.30 18.06
CA ASN A 73 -17.27 7.65 17.16
C ASN A 73 -18.64 7.23 17.73
N SER A 74 -18.71 6.10 18.43
CA SER A 74 -19.92 5.66 19.11
C SER A 74 -20.31 6.61 20.24
N ILE A 75 -19.34 7.02 21.07
CA ILE A 75 -19.54 8.02 22.12
C ILE A 75 -20.04 9.35 21.53
N ALA A 76 -19.41 9.83 20.44
CA ALA A 76 -19.81 11.07 19.78
C ALA A 76 -21.25 11.01 19.23
N LYS A 77 -21.64 9.89 18.63
CA LYS A 77 -23.01 9.65 18.14
C LYS A 77 -24.01 9.62 19.29
N SER A 78 -23.69 8.90 20.37
CA SER A 78 -24.51 8.85 21.59
C SER A 78 -24.71 10.25 22.17
N ALA A 79 -23.62 11.01 22.33
CA ALA A 79 -23.67 12.37 22.84
C ALA A 79 -24.51 13.31 21.98
N THR A 80 -24.42 13.17 20.65
CA THR A 80 -25.25 13.93 19.70
C THR A 80 -26.73 13.56 19.83
N GLN A 81 -27.04 12.27 19.96
CA GLN A 81 -28.41 11.76 20.08
C GLN A 81 -29.08 12.20 21.39
N PHE A 82 -28.35 12.15 22.51
CA PHE A 82 -28.90 12.44 23.84
C PHE A 82 -28.66 13.89 24.29
N GLY A 83 -27.93 14.69 23.50
CA GLY A 83 -27.59 16.08 23.80
C GLY A 83 -26.69 16.27 25.02
N LYS A 84 -26.05 15.19 25.50
CA LYS A 84 -25.19 15.19 26.69
C LYS A 84 -24.14 14.10 26.59
N ILE A 85 -22.97 14.34 27.17
CA ILE A 85 -21.93 13.34 27.37
C ILE A 85 -22.04 12.84 28.81
N SER A 86 -22.07 11.53 29.03
CA SER A 86 -22.11 10.98 30.38
C SER A 86 -20.72 10.97 31.04
N PRO A 87 -20.63 10.96 32.38
CA PRO A 87 -19.35 10.78 33.07
C PRO A 87 -18.64 9.48 32.68
N GLN A 88 -19.40 8.43 32.38
CA GLN A 88 -18.87 7.14 31.91
C GLN A 88 -18.21 7.29 30.54
N ASP A 89 -18.84 8.01 29.61
CA ASP A 89 -18.28 8.28 28.28
C ASP A 89 -16.97 9.07 28.37
N LEU A 90 -16.88 10.04 29.28
CA LEU A 90 -15.65 10.81 29.52
C LEU A 90 -14.53 9.93 30.09
N MET A 91 -14.86 9.04 31.02
CA MET A 91 -13.90 8.11 31.60
C MET A 91 -13.39 7.11 30.56
N GLU A 92 -14.29 6.53 29.76
CA GLU A 92 -13.93 5.62 28.67
C GLU A 92 -13.07 6.32 27.60
N LEU A 93 -13.43 7.55 27.22
CA LEU A 93 -12.62 8.35 26.30
C LEU A 93 -11.21 8.59 26.85
N GLY A 94 -11.08 8.92 28.14
CA GLY A 94 -9.79 9.12 28.80
C GLY A 94 -8.92 7.86 28.72
N GLN A 95 -9.49 6.70 29.06
CA GLN A 95 -8.78 5.41 28.99
C GLN A 95 -8.36 5.05 27.57
N LEU A 96 -9.23 5.28 26.58
CA LEU A 96 -8.92 5.03 25.18
C LEU A 96 -7.80 5.95 24.64
N MET A 97 -7.71 7.19 25.13
CA MET A 97 -6.63 8.12 24.79
C MET A 97 -5.30 7.74 25.43
N GLU A 98 -5.31 7.33 26.69
CA GLU A 98 -4.11 6.82 27.36
C GLU A 98 -3.58 5.58 26.64
N GLU A 99 -4.48 4.62 26.36
CA GLU A 99 -4.14 3.42 25.61
C GLU A 99 -3.58 3.74 24.21
N LEU A 100 -4.20 4.69 23.49
CA LEU A 100 -3.73 5.14 22.18
C LEU A 100 -2.26 5.60 22.25
N VAL A 101 -1.93 6.46 23.21
CA VAL A 101 -0.59 7.00 23.39
C VAL A 101 0.40 5.88 23.70
N GLU A 102 0.09 5.02 24.68
CA GLU A 102 0.95 3.90 25.06
C GLU A 102 1.28 2.97 23.90
N HIS A 103 0.27 2.59 23.10
CA HIS A 103 0.44 1.71 21.96
C HIS A 103 1.30 2.33 20.85
N VAL A 104 1.11 3.61 20.56
CA VAL A 104 1.91 4.33 19.55
C VAL A 104 3.35 4.50 20.03
N GLU A 105 3.56 4.92 21.28
CA GLU A 105 4.91 5.06 21.84
C GLU A 105 5.68 3.74 21.86
N LYS A 106 5.00 2.64 22.21
CA LYS A 106 5.59 1.31 22.18
C LYS A 106 6.09 0.97 20.76
N GLN A 107 5.25 1.19 19.75
CA GLN A 107 5.64 0.92 18.36
C GLN A 107 6.82 1.80 17.93
N ILE A 108 6.83 3.09 18.29
CA ILE A 108 7.95 4.00 18.00
C ILE A 108 9.25 3.50 18.64
N ARG A 109 9.20 2.99 19.88
CA ARG A 109 10.37 2.40 20.55
C ARG A 109 10.87 1.16 19.81
N GLU A 110 9.96 0.28 19.40
CA GLU A 110 10.31 -0.91 18.62
C GLU A 110 10.92 -0.56 17.25
N ASP A 111 10.35 0.41 16.55
CA ASP A 111 10.82 0.87 15.24
C ASP A 111 12.23 1.47 15.34
N LYS A 112 12.50 2.30 16.37
CA LYS A 112 13.84 2.83 16.65
C LYS A 112 14.86 1.71 16.86
N GLN A 113 14.50 0.65 17.58
CA GLN A 113 15.37 -0.51 17.77
C GLN A 113 15.60 -1.30 16.49
N ARG A 114 14.59 -1.43 15.62
CA ARG A 114 14.73 -2.11 14.32
C ARG A 114 15.64 -1.34 13.36
N VAL A 115 15.51 -0.01 13.33
CA VAL A 115 16.37 0.86 12.52
C VAL A 115 17.82 0.84 13.01
N ALA A 116 18.04 0.86 14.33
CA ALA A 116 19.40 0.82 14.90
C ALA A 116 20.14 -0.52 14.73
N LYS A 117 19.40 -1.60 14.44
CA LYS A 117 19.96 -2.94 14.19
C LYS A 117 20.26 -3.23 12.71
N LYS A 118 19.83 -2.36 11.80
CA LYS A 118 20.16 -2.41 10.38
C LYS A 118 21.38 -1.55 10.08
#